data_AF-A0A2V6BVN7-F1
#
_entry.id   AF-A0A2V6BVN7-F1
#
_cell.length_a   1.000
_cell.length_b   1.000
_cell.length_c   1.000
_cell.angle_alpha   90.00
_cell.angle_beta   90.00
_cell.angle_gamma   90.00
#
_symmetry.space_group_name_H-M   'P 1'
#
loop_
_entity.id
_entity.type
_entity.pdbx_description
1 polymer ?
#
loop_
_entity_poly.entity_id
_entity_poly.type
_entity_poly.pdbx_seq_one_letter_code
_entity_poly.pdbx_strand_id
1 'polypeptide(L)'
;MQRIIALLFCLALVVMVNAQGWSGLLWVSVGFVVGLFVTARIAFPILLGLPRAIRLVANGEMLAAVYRRLLFTPFLWIVPLAVIVFLVGFFWPSAAAWFETNGALSTGLWLGVVGILLSALSPKSRADFHADFDQSYRQFYVHRNARRQRPNRHRSSTVPHRRGVKRTR
;
A
#
# COMPACT_ATOMS: atom_id res chain seq x y z
N MET A 1 -7.71 15.85 -1.70
CA MET A 1 -7.15 14.91 -2.69
C MET A 1 -8.20 14.18 -3.50
N GLN A 2 -9.12 13.41 -2.91
CA GLN A 2 -10.15 12.69 -3.68
C GLN A 2 -10.99 13.58 -4.61
N ARG A 3 -11.41 14.78 -4.14
CA ARG A 3 -12.12 15.76 -4.98
C ARG A 3 -11.32 16.25 -6.19
N ILE A 4 -10.00 16.42 -6.04
CA ILE A 4 -9.11 16.84 -7.15
C ILE A 4 -9.01 15.73 -8.19
N ILE A 5 -8.80 14.49 -7.75
CA ILE A 5 -8.74 13.32 -8.63
C ILE A 5 -10.07 13.14 -9.38
N ALA A 6 -11.21 13.30 -8.68
CA ALA A 6 -12.53 13.22 -9.29
C ALA A 6 -12.77 14.32 -10.34
N LEU A 7 -12.35 15.57 -10.06
CA LEU A 7 -12.44 16.67 -11.02
C LEU A 7 -11.57 16.43 -12.26
N LEU A 8 -10.33 15.98 -12.07
CA LEU A 8 -9.42 15.64 -13.18
C LEU A 8 -9.99 14.50 -14.03
N PHE A 9 -10.53 13.46 -13.39
CA PHE A 9 -11.18 12.35 -14.07
C PHE A 9 -12.41 12.82 -14.86
N CYS A 10 -13.27 13.62 -14.26
CA CYS A 10 -14.47 14.14 -14.92
C CYS A 10 -14.10 15.04 -16.11
N LEU A 11 -13.10 15.91 -15.95
CA LEU A 11 -12.61 16.78 -17.03
C LEU A 11 -12.06 15.95 -18.19
N ALA A 12 -11.25 14.93 -17.92
CA ALA A 12 -10.73 14.04 -18.95
C ALA A 12 -11.84 13.24 -19.65
N LEU A 13 -12.86 12.80 -18.93
CA LEU A 13 -14.03 12.15 -19.55
C LEU A 13 -14.72 13.08 -20.53
N VAL A 14 -14.99 14.34 -20.15
CA VAL A 14 -15.64 15.31 -21.04
C VAL A 14 -14.80 15.57 -22.30
N VAL A 15 -13.48 15.75 -22.14
CA VAL A 15 -12.57 15.95 -23.27
C VAL A 15 -12.56 14.73 -24.21
N MET A 16 -12.48 13.53 -23.65
CA MET A 16 -12.39 12.30 -24.45
C MET A 16 -13.71 11.90 -25.10
N VAL A 17 -14.85 12.21 -24.48
CA VAL A 17 -16.18 12.05 -25.10
C VAL A 17 -16.30 12.95 -26.33
N ASN A 18 -15.79 14.19 -26.27
CA ASN A 18 -15.78 15.08 -27.43
C ASN A 18 -14.82 14.62 -28.54
N ALA A 19 -13.71 13.96 -28.18
CA ALA A 19 -12.69 13.53 -29.14
C ALA A 19 -12.95 12.16 -29.79
N GLN A 20 -13.45 11.18 -29.02
CA GLN A 20 -13.60 9.77 -29.42
C GLN A 20 -15.01 9.21 -29.18
N GLY A 21 -15.97 10.08 -28.88
CA GLY A 21 -17.36 9.72 -28.62
C GLY A 21 -17.55 8.91 -27.33
N TRP A 22 -18.71 8.27 -27.22
CA TRP A 22 -19.09 7.47 -26.05
C TRP A 22 -18.14 6.30 -25.75
N SER A 23 -17.43 5.80 -26.77
CA SER A 23 -16.42 4.76 -26.60
C SER A 23 -15.23 5.23 -25.74
N GLY A 24 -14.88 6.52 -25.81
CA GLY A 24 -13.82 7.12 -25.00
C GLY A 24 -14.12 7.04 -23.50
N LEU A 25 -15.39 7.07 -23.12
CA LEU A 25 -15.84 6.98 -21.72
C LEU A 25 -15.46 5.63 -21.10
N LEU A 26 -15.63 4.54 -21.86
CA LEU A 26 -15.22 3.20 -21.46
C LEU A 26 -13.70 3.09 -21.38
N TRP A 27 -12.98 3.54 -22.42
CA TRP A 27 -11.52 3.39 -22.47
C TRP A 27 -10.80 4.24 -21.42
N VAL A 28 -11.25 5.47 -21.15
CA VAL A 28 -10.72 6.31 -20.05
C VAL A 28 -10.95 5.60 -18.71
N SER A 29 -12.14 5.07 -18.47
CA SER A 29 -12.46 4.41 -17.20
C SER A 29 -11.62 3.15 -16.99
N VAL A 30 -11.49 2.32 -18.03
CA VAL A 30 -10.65 1.12 -18.02
C VAL A 30 -9.19 1.50 -17.77
N GLY A 31 -8.65 2.46 -18.53
CA GLY A 31 -7.29 2.95 -18.34
C GLY A 31 -7.06 3.48 -16.93
N PHE A 32 -8.01 4.25 -16.39
CA PHE A 32 -7.93 4.82 -15.04
C PHE A 32 -7.88 3.77 -13.95
N VAL A 33 -8.76 2.78 -13.99
CA VAL A 33 -8.78 1.70 -12.98
C VAL A 33 -7.52 0.85 -13.06
N VAL A 34 -7.09 0.49 -14.27
CA VAL A 34 -5.86 -0.28 -14.48
C VAL A 34 -4.64 0.51 -14.00
N GLY A 35 -4.57 1.80 -14.37
CA GLY A 35 -3.50 2.71 -13.96
C GLY A 35 -3.42 2.87 -12.44
N LEU A 36 -4.56 3.09 -11.78
CA LEU A 36 -4.64 3.13 -10.32
C LEU A 36 -4.14 1.83 -9.70
N PHE A 37 -4.64 0.70 -10.18
CA PHE A 37 -4.40 -0.60 -9.56
C PHE A 37 -2.93 -1.03 -9.70
N VAL A 38 -2.39 -1.01 -10.91
CA VAL A 38 -1.00 -1.37 -11.18
C VAL A 38 -0.05 -0.42 -10.45
N THR A 39 -0.31 0.89 -10.54
CA THR A 39 0.55 1.89 -9.89
C THR A 39 0.50 1.76 -8.37
N ALA A 40 -0.67 1.49 -7.77
CA ALA A 40 -0.76 1.27 -6.32
C ALA A 40 0.10 0.09 -5.86
N ARG A 41 0.09 -1.02 -6.62
CA ARG A 41 0.84 -2.24 -6.30
C ARG A 41 2.36 -2.05 -6.41
N ILE A 42 2.82 -1.10 -7.21
CA ILE A 42 4.23 -0.80 -7.42
C ILE A 42 4.70 0.38 -6.57
N ALA A 43 4.00 1.51 -6.66
CA ALA A 43 4.40 2.78 -6.08
C ALA A 43 4.26 2.80 -4.56
N PHE A 44 3.20 2.24 -3.95
CA PHE A 44 3.04 2.31 -2.49
C PHE A 44 4.13 1.56 -1.71
N PRO A 45 4.52 0.32 -2.07
CA PRO A 45 5.65 -0.37 -1.43
C PRO A 45 6.95 0.44 -1.50
N ILE A 46 7.19 1.14 -2.61
CA ILE A 46 8.43 1.89 -2.84
C ILE A 46 8.40 3.25 -2.13
N LEU A 47 7.34 4.04 -2.32
CA LEU A 47 7.23 5.42 -1.82
C LEU A 47 6.96 5.49 -0.32
N LEU A 48 6.12 4.59 0.21
CA LEU A 48 5.68 4.63 1.60
C LEU A 48 6.22 3.47 2.43
N GLY A 49 6.28 2.28 1.83
CA GLY A 49 6.77 1.08 2.50
C GLY A 49 8.27 1.14 2.78
N LEU A 50 9.07 1.48 1.78
CA LEU A 50 10.53 1.40 1.86
C LEU A 50 11.13 2.37 2.89
N PRO A 51 10.78 3.68 2.90
CA PRO A 51 11.31 4.62 3.87
C PRO A 51 10.94 4.24 5.31
N ARG A 52 9.73 3.70 5.50
CA ARG A 52 9.28 3.24 6.82
C ARG A 52 10.02 1.99 7.27
N ALA A 53 10.18 1.00 6.39
CA ALA A 53 10.97 -0.19 6.67
C ALA A 53 12.42 0.17 7.04
N ILE A 54 13.03 1.12 6.32
CA ILE A 54 14.36 1.64 6.65
C ILE A 54 14.40 2.20 8.06
N ARG A 55 13.45 3.07 8.41
CA ARG A 55 13.38 3.65 9.75
C ARG A 55 13.20 2.59 10.85
N LEU A 56 12.32 1.61 10.65
CA LEU A 56 12.04 0.54 11.63
C LEU A 56 13.21 -0.44 11.79
N VAL A 57 13.90 -0.78 10.69
CA VAL A 57 15.10 -1.63 10.72
C VAL A 57 16.27 -0.87 11.35
N ALA A 58 16.46 0.42 11.02
CA ALA A 58 17.49 1.26 11.65
C ALA A 58 17.27 1.41 13.16
N ASN A 59 16.02 1.51 13.61
CA ASN A 59 15.66 1.52 15.03
C ASN A 59 15.77 0.14 15.71
N GLY A 60 16.03 -0.93 14.96
CA GLY A 60 16.08 -2.30 15.46
C GLY A 60 14.73 -2.86 15.92
N GLU A 61 13.63 -2.30 15.43
CA GLU A 61 12.26 -2.74 15.73
C GLU A 61 11.79 -3.84 14.77
N MET A 62 12.43 -3.98 13.61
CA MET A 62 12.02 -4.88 12.54
C MET A 62 13.21 -5.60 11.90
N LEU A 63 13.01 -6.84 11.45
CA LEU A 63 14.02 -7.64 10.76
C LEU A 63 14.23 -7.15 9.32
N ALA A 64 15.49 -7.12 8.86
CA ALA A 64 15.83 -6.74 7.48
C ALA A 64 15.20 -7.66 6.41
N ALA A 65 14.74 -8.86 6.78
CA ALA A 65 13.98 -9.75 5.90
C ALA A 65 12.67 -9.12 5.36
N VAL A 66 12.16 -8.06 6.02
CA VAL A 66 11.00 -7.30 5.53
C VAL A 66 11.23 -6.72 4.13
N TYR A 67 12.47 -6.30 3.79
CA TYR A 67 12.77 -5.72 2.48
C TYR A 67 12.52 -6.70 1.35
N ARG A 68 12.88 -7.98 1.54
CA ARG A 68 12.62 -9.02 0.55
C ARG A 68 11.14 -9.15 0.30
N ARG A 69 10.31 -9.20 1.35
CA ARG A 69 8.85 -9.32 1.20
C ARG A 69 8.22 -8.06 0.61
N LEU A 70 8.72 -6.89 0.98
CA LEU A 70 8.23 -5.61 0.51
C LEU A 70 8.51 -5.39 -0.98
N LEU A 71 9.71 -5.77 -1.45
CA LEU A 71 10.13 -5.67 -2.85
C LEU A 71 9.63 -6.83 -3.72
N PHE A 72 9.23 -7.94 -3.11
CA PHE A 72 8.68 -9.08 -3.85
C PHE A 72 7.39 -8.73 -4.60
N THR A 73 6.49 -7.98 -3.96
CA THR A 73 5.24 -7.53 -4.59
C THR A 73 5.47 -6.66 -5.83
N PRO A 74 6.23 -5.55 -5.79
CA PRO A 74 6.48 -4.75 -7.00
C PRO A 74 7.22 -5.56 -8.07
N PHE A 75 8.16 -6.42 -7.69
CA PHE A 75 8.84 -7.31 -8.65
C PHE A 75 7.86 -8.25 -9.36
N LEU A 76 6.96 -8.88 -8.61
CA LEU A 76 5.90 -9.74 -9.15
C LEU A 76 4.93 -9.00 -10.08
N TRP A 77 4.79 -7.68 -9.95
CA TRP A 77 3.95 -6.89 -10.86
C TRP A 77 4.73 -6.38 -12.07
N ILE A 78 5.96 -5.89 -11.88
CA ILE A 78 6.78 -5.32 -12.95
C ILE A 78 7.19 -6.40 -13.96
N VAL A 79 7.67 -7.56 -13.50
CA VAL A 79 8.23 -8.58 -14.39
C VAL A 79 7.18 -9.15 -15.35
N PRO A 80 6.01 -9.63 -14.91
CA PRO A 80 5.00 -10.13 -15.82
C PRO A 80 4.45 -9.04 -16.73
N LEU A 81 4.31 -7.80 -16.23
CA LEU A 81 3.80 -6.69 -17.04
C LEU A 81 4.78 -6.33 -18.16
N ALA A 82 6.08 -6.30 -17.87
CA ALA A 82 7.12 -6.13 -18.88
C ALA A 82 7.11 -7.27 -19.91
N VAL A 83 6.96 -8.51 -19.46
CA VAL A 83 6.85 -9.68 -20.36
C VAL A 83 5.61 -9.59 -21.23
N ILE A 84 4.44 -9.23 -20.68
CA ILE A 84 3.19 -9.06 -21.43
C ILE A 84 3.34 -7.97 -22.47
N VAL A 85 3.87 -6.80 -22.10
CA VAL A 85 4.10 -5.69 -23.04
C VAL A 85 5.06 -6.11 -24.16
N PHE A 86 6.14 -6.82 -23.82
CA PHE A 86 7.07 -7.34 -24.81
C PHE A 86 6.40 -8.35 -25.76
N LEU A 87 5.63 -9.30 -25.22
CA LEU A 87 4.93 -10.30 -26.03
C LEU A 87 3.88 -9.66 -26.95
N VAL A 88 3.10 -8.70 -26.45
CA VAL A 88 2.11 -7.97 -27.24
C VAL A 88 2.80 -7.14 -28.32
N GLY A 89 3.87 -6.43 -27.99
CA GLY A 89 4.64 -5.63 -28.94
C GLY A 89 5.28 -6.47 -30.05
N PHE A 90 5.81 -7.64 -29.71
CA PHE A 90 6.51 -8.51 -30.64
C PHE A 90 5.57 -9.37 -31.49
N PHE A 91 4.60 -10.04 -30.87
CA PHE A 91 3.71 -10.97 -31.57
C PHE A 91 2.45 -10.31 -32.12
N TRP A 92 2.05 -9.15 -31.59
CA TRP A 92 0.81 -8.47 -31.99
C TRP A 92 1.02 -6.96 -32.25
N PRO A 93 1.84 -6.59 -33.25
CA PRO A 93 2.20 -5.20 -33.51
C PRO A 93 1.00 -4.30 -33.82
N SER A 94 -0.09 -4.83 -34.41
CA SER A 94 -1.32 -4.06 -34.63
C SER A 94 -2.05 -3.68 -33.34
N ALA A 95 -2.02 -4.53 -32.32
CA ALA A 95 -2.58 -4.23 -31.01
C ALA A 95 -1.69 -3.21 -30.29
N ALA A 96 -0.36 -3.35 -30.38
CA ALA A 96 0.56 -2.36 -29.83
C ALA A 96 0.35 -0.96 -30.44
N ALA A 97 0.24 -0.87 -31.76
CA ALA A 97 -0.06 0.39 -32.45
C ALA A 97 -1.43 0.96 -32.04
N TRP A 98 -2.43 0.10 -31.82
CA TRP A 98 -3.73 0.53 -31.31
C TRP A 98 -3.64 1.07 -29.87
N PHE A 99 -2.87 0.43 -29.00
CA PHE A 99 -2.64 0.92 -27.64
C PHE A 99 -1.95 2.29 -27.63
N GLU A 100 -0.96 2.49 -28.50
CA GLU A 100 -0.25 3.78 -28.64
C GLU A 100 -1.14 4.89 -29.20
N THR A 101 -2.05 4.55 -30.12
CA THR A 101 -2.95 5.53 -30.75
C THR A 101 -4.25 5.76 -29.96
N ASN A 102 -4.58 4.91 -28.97
CA ASN A 102 -5.75 5.08 -28.13
C ASN A 102 -5.52 6.14 -27.03
N GLY A 103 -5.76 7.39 -27.41
CA GLY A 103 -5.67 8.55 -26.51
C GLY A 103 -6.53 8.45 -25.25
N ALA A 104 -7.75 7.90 -25.32
CA ALA A 104 -8.63 7.74 -24.17
C ALA A 104 -8.05 6.78 -23.12
N LEU A 105 -7.58 5.61 -23.56
CA LEU A 105 -6.98 4.63 -22.66
C LEU A 105 -5.70 5.18 -22.02
N SER A 106 -4.82 5.78 -22.82
CA SER A 106 -3.57 6.40 -22.34
C SER A 106 -3.84 7.50 -21.32
N THR A 107 -4.81 8.37 -21.59
CA THR A 107 -5.23 9.44 -20.67
C THR A 107 -5.75 8.87 -19.36
N GLY A 108 -6.59 7.82 -19.42
CA GLY A 108 -7.06 7.10 -18.25
C GLY A 108 -5.88 6.55 -17.42
N LEU A 109 -4.95 5.85 -18.06
CA LEU A 109 -3.76 5.27 -17.39
C LEU A 109 -2.96 6.34 -16.65
N TRP A 110 -2.62 7.44 -17.32
CA TRP A 110 -1.87 8.54 -16.72
C TRP A 110 -2.61 9.21 -15.56
N LEU A 111 -3.93 9.40 -15.69
CA LEU A 111 -4.76 9.88 -14.58
C LEU A 111 -4.71 8.95 -13.37
N GLY A 112 -4.70 7.64 -13.60
CA GLY A 112 -4.57 6.66 -12.53
C GLY A 112 -3.20 6.77 -11.83
N VAL A 113 -2.12 6.90 -12.60
CA VAL A 113 -0.76 7.10 -12.08
C VAL A 113 -0.70 8.36 -11.21
N VAL A 114 -1.15 9.51 -11.74
CA VAL A 114 -1.18 10.79 -11.02
C VAL A 114 -2.07 10.70 -9.77
N GLY A 115 -3.22 10.01 -9.87
CA GLY A 115 -4.13 9.78 -8.76
C GLY A 115 -3.47 9.05 -7.58
N ILE A 116 -2.68 8.00 -7.86
CA ILE A 116 -1.92 7.28 -6.82
C ILE A 116 -0.82 8.16 -6.22
N LEU A 117 -0.06 8.89 -7.05
CA LEU A 117 1.00 9.77 -6.55
C LEU A 117 0.44 10.88 -5.65
N LEU A 118 -0.66 11.50 -6.06
CA LEU A 118 -1.39 12.50 -5.25
C LEU A 118 -1.97 11.88 -3.97
N SER A 119 -2.46 10.64 -4.04
CA SER A 119 -2.93 9.92 -2.86
C SER A 119 -1.80 9.65 -1.88
N ALA A 120 -0.62 9.23 -2.35
CA ALA A 120 0.57 8.99 -1.51
C ALA A 120 1.07 10.25 -0.80
N LEU A 121 0.74 11.44 -1.29
CA LEU A 121 1.02 12.73 -0.63
C LEU A 121 -0.01 13.06 0.47
N SER A 122 -1.18 12.44 0.47
CA SER A 122 -2.22 12.71 1.46
C SER A 122 -1.89 12.10 2.83
N PRO A 123 -2.01 12.86 3.93
CA PRO A 123 -1.74 12.34 5.27
C PRO A 123 -2.68 11.20 5.67
N LYS A 124 -3.95 11.25 5.21
CA LYS A 124 -4.93 10.17 5.47
C LYS A 124 -4.50 8.86 4.80
N SER A 125 -4.17 8.92 3.51
CA SER A 125 -3.69 7.74 2.76
C SER A 125 -2.42 7.14 3.35
N ARG A 126 -1.49 7.99 3.83
CA ARG A 126 -0.29 7.53 4.55
C ARG A 126 -0.63 6.82 5.86
N ALA A 127 -1.55 7.37 6.65
CA ALA A 127 -1.99 6.76 7.90
C ALA A 127 -2.67 5.40 7.67
N ASP A 128 -3.56 5.33 6.68
CA ASP A 128 -4.25 4.09 6.30
C ASP A 128 -3.23 3.04 5.82
N PHE A 129 -2.31 3.42 4.91
CA PHE A 129 -1.21 2.56 4.47
C PHE A 129 -0.33 2.09 5.63
N HIS A 130 -0.09 2.96 6.63
CA HIS A 130 0.69 2.60 7.79
C HIS A 130 0.02 1.54 8.66
N ALA A 131 -1.29 1.65 8.88
CA ALA A 131 -2.05 0.63 9.58
C ALA A 131 -2.01 -0.72 8.85
N ASP A 132 -2.23 -0.71 7.53
CA ASP A 132 -2.19 -1.90 6.69
C ASP A 132 -0.78 -2.53 6.65
N PHE A 133 0.26 -1.71 6.63
CA PHE A 133 1.65 -2.17 6.67
C PHE A 133 1.93 -2.89 8.00
N ASP A 134 1.55 -2.30 9.13
CA ASP A 134 1.83 -2.90 10.45
C ASP A 134 1.08 -4.22 10.61
N GLN A 135 -0.16 -4.30 10.12
CA GLN A 135 -0.93 -5.54 10.09
C GLN A 135 -0.29 -6.60 9.18
N SER A 136 0.11 -6.24 7.96
CA SER A 136 0.64 -7.17 6.96
C SER A 136 2.05 -7.69 7.29
N TYR A 137 2.86 -6.86 7.95
CA TYR A 137 4.26 -7.16 8.25
C TYR A 137 4.52 -7.41 9.74
N ARG A 138 3.47 -7.60 10.56
CA ARG A 138 3.56 -7.86 12.01
C ARG A 138 4.59 -8.94 12.38
N GLN A 139 4.68 -9.99 11.57
CA GLN A 139 5.61 -11.11 11.77
C GLN A 139 7.10 -10.74 11.73
N PHE A 140 7.45 -9.61 11.09
CA PHE A 140 8.83 -9.15 10.97
C PHE A 140 9.26 -8.23 12.11
N TYR A 141 8.34 -7.84 13.00
CA TYR A 141 8.67 -7.06 14.18
C TYR A 141 9.47 -7.90 15.17
N VAL A 142 10.61 -7.37 15.60
CA VAL A 142 11.41 -7.95 16.67
C VAL A 142 10.61 -7.74 17.95
N HIS A 143 10.13 -8.83 18.56
CA HIS A 143 9.40 -8.82 19.83
C HIS A 143 10.32 -8.41 20.98
N ARG A 144 10.77 -7.15 21.01
CA ARG A 144 11.77 -6.68 21.97
C ARG A 144 11.19 -6.48 23.37
N ASN A 145 9.86 -6.53 23.55
CA ASN A 145 9.21 -6.08 24.80
C ASN A 145 8.30 -7.07 25.54
N ALA A 146 8.27 -8.38 25.21
CA ALA A 146 7.66 -9.35 26.14
C ALA A 146 8.47 -9.54 27.45
N ARG A 147 9.71 -9.00 27.53
CA ARG A 147 10.54 -9.02 28.74
C ARG A 147 10.71 -7.68 29.46
N ARG A 148 10.31 -6.55 28.88
CA ARG A 148 10.38 -5.24 29.55
C ARG A 148 9.13 -4.90 30.38
N GLN A 149 8.10 -5.76 30.33
CA GLN A 149 6.85 -5.64 31.10
C GLN A 149 6.66 -6.79 32.12
N ARG A 150 7.73 -7.31 32.73
CA ARG A 150 7.58 -7.89 34.07
C ARG A 150 7.80 -6.77 35.08
N PRO A 151 6.74 -6.16 35.64
CA PRO A 151 6.92 -5.39 36.86
C PRO A 151 7.55 -6.33 37.89
N ASN A 152 8.61 -5.85 38.51
CA ASN A 152 9.40 -6.51 39.54
C ASN A 152 8.50 -7.27 40.52
N ARG A 153 8.35 -8.59 40.32
CA ARG A 153 7.71 -9.47 41.29
C ARG A 153 8.78 -10.00 42.23
N HIS A 154 9.33 -9.09 43.04
CA HIS A 154 10.23 -9.34 44.16
C HIS A 154 10.03 -8.15 45.11
N ARG A 155 9.89 -8.26 46.43
CA ARG A 155 9.94 -9.38 47.37
C ARG A 155 9.64 -8.71 48.71
N SER A 156 8.58 -9.10 49.42
CA SER A 156 8.53 -8.92 50.88
C SER A 156 7.97 -10.18 51.49
N SER A 157 8.92 -10.97 51.99
CA SER A 157 8.76 -12.17 52.77
C SER A 157 8.24 -11.85 54.17
N THR A 158 7.33 -12.72 54.64
CA THR A 158 7.24 -13.26 56.01
C THR A 158 7.09 -12.30 57.20
N VAL A 159 5.95 -12.39 57.90
CA VAL A 159 5.88 -12.79 59.33
C VAL A 159 4.55 -13.54 59.59
N PRO A 160 4.54 -14.69 60.30
CA PRO A 160 3.33 -15.42 60.66
C PRO A 160 2.76 -14.99 62.04
N HIS A 161 1.50 -15.40 62.26
CA HIS A 161 0.91 -15.74 63.56
C HIS A 161 0.37 -14.59 64.46
N ARG A 162 -0.97 -14.52 64.59
CA ARG A 162 -1.63 -14.63 65.91
C ARG A 162 -3.13 -14.98 65.79
N ARG A 163 -3.52 -15.94 66.63
CA ARG A 163 -4.86 -16.48 66.84
C ARG A 163 -5.76 -15.47 67.55
N GLY A 164 -7.07 -15.66 67.40
CA GLY A 164 -8.11 -15.24 68.34
C GLY A 164 -9.22 -14.43 67.67
N VAL A 165 -10.51 -14.61 67.93
CA VAL A 165 -11.25 -15.43 68.89
C VAL A 165 -12.68 -15.53 68.32
N LYS A 166 -13.28 -16.73 68.36
CA LYS A 166 -14.73 -16.95 68.26
C LYS A 166 -15.43 -16.39 69.51
N ARG A 167 -16.49 -15.60 69.35
CA ARG A 167 -17.66 -15.48 70.26
C ARG A 167 -18.83 -14.99 69.38
N THR A 168 -19.79 -15.83 68.99
CA THR A 168 -21.05 -16.18 69.68
C THR A 168 -21.72 -14.98 70.37
N ARG A 169 -22.73 -14.38 69.75
CA ARG A 169 -24.15 -14.65 69.97
C ARG A 169 -24.97 -14.03 68.85
#